data_AF-A0A965VXS8-F1
#
_entry.id   AF-A0A965VXS8-F1
#
_cell.length_a   1.000
_cell.length_b   1.000
_cell.length_c   1.000
_cell.angle_alpha   90.00
_cell.angle_beta   90.00
_cell.angle_gamma   90.00
#
_symmetry.space_group_name_H-M   'P 1'
#
loop_
_entity.id
_entity.type
_entity.pdbx_description
1 polymer ?
#
loop_
_entity_poly.entity_id
_entity_poly.type
_entity_poly.pdbx_seq_one_letter_code
_entity_poly.pdbx_strand_id
1 'polypeptide(L)'
;MFIEGLPELNVDKIAGATEIEQQVSELEKQQAPLVGIHASLENWDKIEAAICSLRSANVSALLALQKSNESLQDDEILYLFGVLRDWDQLTLQNFLEVCGDWIPQEFQEILKNEAKIELKWAKEWLTAATDQRITKYPALPWRSFTRKIVAENYRFAVRFLELAAAPATEENMAAINQHIRQFIEVKKQVVCIFPKKWKQGQTEH
;
A
#
# COMPACT_ATOMS: atom_id res chain seq x y z
N MET A 1 8.05 -8.53 -6.46
CA MET A 1 7.39 -9.76 -5.94
C MET A 1 5.91 -9.63 -6.26
N PHE A 2 5.33 -10.64 -6.91
CA PHE A 2 3.93 -10.63 -7.35
C PHE A 2 2.93 -10.66 -6.19
N ILE A 3 1.73 -10.09 -6.40
CA ILE A 3 0.69 -10.06 -5.37
C ILE A 3 -0.16 -11.30 -5.53
N GLU A 4 0.18 -12.36 -4.79
CA GLU A 4 -0.45 -13.68 -4.92
C GLU A 4 -2.00 -13.63 -4.97
N GLY A 5 -2.59 -14.28 -5.98
CA GLY A 5 -4.03 -14.46 -6.10
C GLY A 5 -4.81 -13.30 -6.74
N LEU A 6 -4.15 -12.33 -7.36
CA LEU A 6 -4.79 -11.29 -8.17
C LEU A 6 -4.41 -11.44 -9.66
N PRO A 7 -5.28 -11.03 -10.60
CA PRO A 7 -4.86 -10.69 -11.96
C PRO A 7 -3.81 -9.58 -11.92
N GLU A 8 -2.81 -9.65 -12.80
CA GLU A 8 -1.60 -8.82 -12.67
C GLU A 8 -1.30 -8.03 -13.94
N LEU A 9 -0.85 -6.80 -13.73
CA LEU A 9 -0.26 -5.94 -14.75
C LEU A 9 1.22 -5.74 -14.41
N ASN A 10 2.12 -6.33 -15.20
CA ASN A 10 3.56 -6.11 -15.06
C ASN A 10 3.98 -4.95 -15.97
N VAL A 11 4.05 -3.76 -15.38
CA VAL A 11 4.26 -2.51 -16.10
C VAL A 11 5.67 -2.42 -16.71
N ASP A 12 6.65 -3.07 -16.09
CA ASP A 12 8.03 -3.07 -16.58
C ASP A 12 8.18 -3.76 -17.94
N LYS A 13 7.26 -4.68 -18.26
CA LYS A 13 7.26 -5.42 -19.52
C LYS A 13 6.44 -4.76 -20.63
N ILE A 14 5.74 -3.66 -20.32
CA ILE A 14 4.83 -3.00 -21.25
C ILE A 14 5.57 -1.88 -21.98
N ALA A 15 5.43 -1.85 -23.32
CA ALA A 15 6.17 -0.92 -24.17
C ALA A 15 5.69 0.53 -24.02
N GLY A 16 4.39 0.74 -23.77
CA GLY A 16 3.82 2.09 -23.61
C GLY A 16 2.33 2.11 -23.28
N ALA A 17 1.77 3.32 -23.20
CA ALA A 17 0.41 3.57 -22.69
C ALA A 17 -0.69 2.84 -23.47
N THR A 18 -0.59 2.73 -24.80
CA THR A 18 -1.59 2.03 -25.62
C THR A 18 -1.69 0.53 -25.28
N GLU A 19 -0.56 -0.10 -24.97
CA GLU A 19 -0.54 -1.51 -24.56
C GLU A 19 -1.09 -1.69 -23.14
N ILE A 20 -0.87 -0.72 -22.24
CA ILE A 20 -1.52 -0.68 -20.92
C ILE A 20 -3.05 -0.66 -21.08
N GLU A 21 -3.59 0.22 -21.92
CA GLU A 21 -5.03 0.34 -22.16
C GLU A 21 -5.64 -0.96 -22.71
N GLN A 22 -4.93 -1.64 -23.62
CA GLN A 22 -5.38 -2.93 -24.16
C GLN A 22 -5.47 -4.01 -23.08
N GLN A 23 -4.43 -4.14 -22.24
CA GLN A 23 -4.43 -5.10 -21.14
C GLN A 23 -5.50 -4.78 -20.09
N VAL A 24 -5.70 -3.49 -19.78
CA VAL A 24 -6.77 -3.05 -18.87
C VAL A 24 -8.15 -3.41 -19.43
N SER A 25 -8.39 -3.22 -20.73
CA SER A 25 -9.65 -3.63 -21.37
C SER A 25 -9.90 -5.14 -21.28
N GLU A 26 -8.85 -5.96 -21.38
CA GLU A 26 -8.97 -7.42 -21.19
C GLU A 26 -9.32 -7.78 -19.74
N LEU A 27 -8.72 -7.10 -18.76
CA LEU A 27 -9.00 -7.28 -17.33
C LEU A 27 -10.43 -6.82 -16.98
N GLU A 28 -10.91 -5.74 -17.59
CA GLU A 28 -12.29 -5.25 -17.45
C GLU A 28 -13.28 -6.29 -17.99
N LYS A 29 -13.02 -6.89 -19.17
CA LYS A 29 -13.85 -7.97 -19.74
C LYS A 29 -13.92 -9.20 -18.83
N GLN A 30 -12.85 -9.47 -18.08
CA GLN A 30 -12.80 -10.54 -17.07
C GLN A 30 -13.53 -10.18 -15.78
N GLN A 31 -14.03 -8.93 -15.66
CA GLN A 31 -14.67 -8.40 -14.47
C GLN A 31 -13.81 -8.53 -13.21
N ALA A 32 -12.49 -8.36 -13.36
CA ALA A 32 -11.57 -8.36 -12.24
C ALA A 32 -11.83 -7.13 -11.36
N PRO A 33 -12.29 -7.28 -10.09
CA PRO A 33 -12.59 -6.13 -9.24
C PRO A 33 -11.33 -5.43 -8.71
N LEU A 34 -10.21 -6.15 -8.70
CA LEU A 34 -8.91 -5.72 -8.18
C LEU A 34 -7.80 -6.31 -9.06
N VAL A 35 -6.84 -5.48 -9.43
CA VAL A 35 -5.65 -5.85 -10.21
C VAL A 35 -4.40 -5.48 -9.43
N GLY A 36 -3.45 -6.41 -9.37
CA GLY A 36 -2.11 -6.17 -8.86
C GLY A 36 -1.26 -5.46 -9.91
N ILE A 37 -0.68 -4.32 -9.57
CA ILE A 37 0.31 -3.64 -10.41
C ILE A 37 1.68 -3.95 -9.86
N HIS A 38 2.57 -4.44 -10.71
CA HIS A 38 3.95 -4.69 -10.37
C HIS A 38 4.84 -3.83 -11.26
N ALA A 39 5.69 -3.01 -10.65
CA ALA A 39 6.51 -2.05 -11.37
C ALA A 39 7.74 -1.61 -10.56
N SER A 40 8.85 -1.39 -11.26
CA SER A 40 9.98 -0.61 -10.78
C SER A 40 9.63 0.87 -10.70
N LEU A 41 10.20 1.57 -9.72
CA LEU A 41 10.11 3.03 -9.61
C LEU A 41 10.65 3.76 -10.84
N GLU A 42 11.56 3.13 -11.60
CA GLU A 42 12.09 3.66 -12.87
C GLU A 42 10.99 3.85 -13.94
N ASN A 43 9.85 3.15 -13.81
CA ASN A 43 8.73 3.22 -14.74
C ASN A 43 7.56 4.07 -14.20
N TRP A 44 7.85 5.13 -13.44
CA TRP A 44 6.83 5.94 -12.74
C TRP A 44 5.69 6.43 -13.64
N ASP A 45 5.99 6.98 -14.82
CA ASP A 45 4.98 7.45 -15.78
C ASP A 45 4.02 6.33 -16.22
N LYS A 46 4.55 5.11 -16.35
CA LYS A 46 3.74 3.94 -16.72
C LYS A 46 2.91 3.44 -15.54
N ILE A 47 3.40 3.56 -14.30
CA ILE A 47 2.63 3.27 -13.10
C ILE A 47 1.43 4.22 -13.02
N GLU A 48 1.65 5.51 -13.25
CA GLU A 48 0.58 6.51 -13.28
C GLU A 48 -0.46 6.17 -14.35
N ALA A 49 0.00 5.89 -15.58
CA ALA A 49 -0.87 5.51 -16.68
C ALA A 49 -1.70 4.25 -16.34
N ALA A 50 -1.08 3.21 -15.78
CA ALA A 50 -1.76 1.99 -15.38
C ALA A 50 -2.83 2.22 -14.30
N ILE A 51 -2.51 2.97 -13.25
CA ILE A 51 -3.45 3.28 -12.17
C ILE A 51 -4.62 4.12 -12.70
N CYS A 52 -4.35 5.12 -13.54
CA CYS A 52 -5.37 5.95 -14.15
C CYS A 52 -6.30 5.15 -15.06
N SER A 53 -5.76 4.28 -15.92
CA SER A 53 -6.54 3.42 -16.81
C SER A 53 -7.39 2.40 -16.04
N LEU A 54 -6.87 1.78 -14.99
CA LEU A 54 -7.66 0.86 -14.15
C LEU A 54 -8.81 1.61 -13.44
N ARG A 55 -8.54 2.80 -12.90
CA ARG A 55 -9.56 3.63 -12.24
C ARG A 55 -10.66 4.08 -13.20
N SER A 56 -10.31 4.46 -14.43
CA SER A 56 -11.32 4.87 -15.42
C SER A 56 -12.21 3.70 -15.85
N ALA A 57 -11.69 2.47 -15.80
CA ALA A 57 -12.43 1.23 -15.99
C ALA A 57 -13.18 0.74 -14.72
N ASN A 58 -13.22 1.54 -13.65
CA ASN A 58 -13.80 1.17 -12.34
C ASN A 58 -13.20 -0.11 -11.73
N VAL A 59 -11.92 -0.37 -12.00
CA VAL A 59 -11.14 -1.48 -11.43
C VAL A 59 -10.20 -0.93 -10.36
N SER A 60 -10.18 -1.58 -9.19
CA SER A 60 -9.23 -1.19 -8.14
C SER A 60 -7.82 -1.63 -8.50
N ALA A 61 -6.83 -0.81 -8.14
CA ALA A 61 -5.42 -1.12 -8.29
C ALA A 61 -4.77 -1.34 -6.92
N LEU A 62 -3.85 -2.30 -6.86
CA LEU A 62 -2.96 -2.50 -5.72
C LEU A 62 -1.52 -2.60 -6.22
N LEU A 63 -0.73 -1.57 -5.93
CA LEU A 63 0.65 -1.43 -6.37
C LEU A 63 1.60 -2.18 -5.43
N ALA A 64 2.43 -3.03 -6.00
CA ALA A 64 3.64 -3.58 -5.39
C ALA A 64 4.85 -2.98 -6.12
N LEU A 65 5.47 -2.00 -5.49
CA LEU A 65 6.72 -1.43 -5.99
C LEU A 65 7.84 -2.46 -5.94
N GLN A 66 8.79 -2.29 -6.86
CA GLN A 66 10.11 -2.89 -6.77
C GLN A 66 11.15 -1.82 -6.52
N LYS A 67 12.11 -2.16 -5.67
CA LYS A 67 13.26 -1.35 -5.33
C LYS A 67 14.00 -0.95 -6.60
N SER A 68 14.21 0.35 -6.78
CA SER A 68 15.08 0.89 -7.82
C SER A 68 16.51 0.43 -7.56
N ASN A 69 17.29 0.22 -8.63
CA ASN A 69 18.74 0.05 -8.48
C ASN A 69 19.43 1.37 -8.14
N GLU A 70 18.76 2.50 -8.40
CA GLU A 70 19.25 3.84 -8.11
C GLU A 70 18.84 4.29 -6.71
N SER A 71 19.76 4.97 -6.02
CA SER A 71 19.47 5.59 -4.73
C SER A 71 18.66 6.87 -4.94
N LEU A 72 17.50 6.94 -4.30
CA LEU A 72 16.69 8.16 -4.26
C LEU A 72 17.16 9.09 -3.15
N GLN A 73 17.06 10.40 -3.40
CA GLN A 73 17.28 11.44 -2.40
C GLN A 73 16.04 11.58 -1.48
N ASP A 74 16.24 12.16 -0.29
CA ASP A 74 15.18 12.26 0.73
C ASP A 74 13.95 13.04 0.23
N ASP A 75 14.15 14.10 -0.57
CA ASP A 75 13.09 14.91 -1.15
C ASP A 75 12.31 14.14 -2.24
N GLU A 76 13.00 13.34 -3.05
CA GLU A 76 12.38 12.44 -4.04
C GLU A 76 11.52 11.38 -3.34
N ILE A 77 12.00 10.82 -2.22
CA ILE A 77 11.24 9.84 -1.44
C ILE A 77 10.02 10.50 -0.78
N LEU A 78 10.16 11.70 -0.21
CA LEU A 78 9.05 12.44 0.37
C LEU A 78 7.97 12.77 -0.68
N TYR A 79 8.39 13.18 -1.87
CA TYR A 79 7.50 13.39 -3.01
C TYR A 79 6.76 12.10 -3.38
N LEU A 80 7.51 11.00 -3.57
CA LEU A 80 6.95 9.67 -3.88
C LEU A 80 5.91 9.25 -2.84
N PHE A 81 6.21 9.37 -1.55
CA PHE A 81 5.28 9.02 -0.47
C PHE A 81 4.03 9.91 -0.47
N GLY A 82 4.17 11.19 -0.83
CA GLY A 82 3.03 12.09 -1.03
C GLY A 82 2.10 11.61 -2.14
N VAL A 83 2.66 11.26 -3.31
CA VAL A 83 1.87 10.77 -4.44
C VAL A 83 1.23 9.42 -4.12
N LEU A 84 1.98 8.47 -3.54
CA LEU A 84 1.46 7.17 -3.14
C LEU A 84 0.33 7.30 -2.10
N ARG A 85 0.43 8.26 -1.16
CA ARG A 85 -0.64 8.56 -0.22
C ARG A 85 -1.90 9.01 -0.96
N ASP A 86 -1.76 9.95 -1.88
CA ASP A 86 -2.90 10.51 -2.62
C ASP A 86 -3.56 9.48 -3.56
N TRP A 87 -2.79 8.47 -3.97
CA TRP A 87 -3.30 7.34 -4.73
C TRP A 87 -3.85 6.19 -3.89
N ASP A 88 -3.88 6.32 -2.56
CA ASP A 88 -4.25 5.22 -1.66
C ASP A 88 -3.32 3.98 -1.81
N GLN A 89 -2.08 4.18 -2.28
CA GLN A 89 -1.08 3.13 -2.58
C GLN A 89 0.14 3.13 -1.64
N LEU A 90 0.23 4.02 -0.65
CA LEU A 90 1.31 3.99 0.34
C LEU A 90 1.09 2.89 1.38
N THR A 91 1.25 1.64 0.94
CA THR A 91 1.22 0.47 1.81
C THR A 91 2.51 0.36 2.60
N LEU A 92 2.49 -0.38 3.72
CA LEU A 92 3.71 -0.68 4.47
C LEU A 92 4.69 -1.50 3.62
N GLN A 93 4.19 -2.35 2.72
CA GLN A 93 5.04 -3.05 1.77
C GLN A 93 5.81 -2.07 0.88
N ASN A 94 5.13 -1.08 0.30
CA ASN A 94 5.78 -0.08 -0.56
C ASN A 94 6.75 0.80 0.22
N PHE A 95 6.44 1.13 1.48
CA PHE A 95 7.41 1.80 2.37
C PHE A 95 8.65 0.92 2.62
N LEU A 96 8.46 -0.37 2.94
CA LEU A 96 9.57 -1.29 3.20
C LEU A 96 10.42 -1.54 1.96
N GLU A 97 9.84 -1.50 0.78
CA GLU A 97 10.58 -1.64 -0.47
C GLU A 97 11.54 -0.46 -0.68
N VAL A 98 11.12 0.76 -0.32
CA VAL A 98 11.92 1.99 -0.49
C VAL A 98 12.91 2.20 0.66
N CYS A 99 12.46 2.07 1.90
CA CYS A 99 13.23 2.43 3.10
C CYS A 99 13.71 1.23 3.94
N GLY A 100 13.46 0.00 3.50
CA GLY A 100 13.67 -1.21 4.31
C GLY A 100 15.10 -1.38 4.83
N ASP A 101 16.09 -0.92 4.07
CA ASP A 101 17.51 -1.01 4.45
C ASP A 101 17.88 -0.09 5.62
N TRP A 102 17.13 0.99 5.84
CA TRP A 102 17.36 1.94 6.93
C TRP A 102 16.70 1.52 8.24
N ILE A 103 15.90 0.46 8.21
CA ILE A 103 15.17 -0.03 9.37
C ILE A 103 16.10 -0.89 10.22
N PRO A 104 16.19 -0.64 11.54
CA PRO A 104 16.95 -1.48 12.45
C PRO A 104 16.54 -2.95 12.34
N GLN A 105 17.54 -3.84 12.29
CA GLN A 105 17.34 -5.26 12.00
C GLN A 105 16.31 -5.94 12.92
N GLU A 106 16.25 -5.52 14.19
CA GLU A 106 15.30 -6.06 15.18
C GLU A 106 13.82 -5.83 14.82
N PHE A 107 13.50 -4.83 13.99
CA PHE A 107 12.13 -4.54 13.58
C PHE A 107 11.77 -5.06 12.19
N GLN A 108 12.75 -5.47 11.37
CA GLN A 108 12.49 -5.84 9.98
C GLN A 108 11.49 -7.00 9.87
N GLU A 109 11.63 -8.05 10.67
CA GLU A 109 10.72 -9.19 10.61
C GLU A 109 9.31 -8.83 11.08
N ILE A 110 9.21 -8.03 12.15
CA ILE A 110 7.92 -7.58 12.69
C ILE A 110 7.19 -6.73 11.65
N LEU A 111 7.86 -5.75 11.04
CA LEU A 111 7.26 -4.89 10.02
C LEU A 111 6.90 -5.66 8.75
N LYS A 112 7.71 -6.65 8.33
CA LYS A 112 7.35 -7.55 7.22
C LYS A 112 6.09 -8.34 7.52
N ASN A 113 5.89 -8.81 8.75
CA ASN A 113 4.66 -9.49 9.16
C ASN A 113 3.46 -8.53 9.17
N GLU A 114 3.61 -7.31 9.69
CA GLU A 114 2.57 -6.28 9.64
C GLU A 114 2.22 -5.90 8.19
N ALA A 115 3.20 -5.83 7.29
CA ALA A 115 2.98 -5.55 5.87
C ALA A 115 2.17 -6.66 5.19
N LYS A 116 2.42 -7.94 5.50
CA LYS A 116 1.61 -9.07 5.01
C LYS A 116 0.17 -9.01 5.50
N ILE A 117 -0.02 -8.67 6.78
CA ILE A 117 -1.35 -8.51 7.37
C ILE A 117 -2.09 -7.35 6.70
N GLU A 118 -1.44 -6.20 6.54
CA GLU A 118 -2.00 -5.05 5.84
C GLU A 118 -2.38 -5.41 4.40
N LEU A 119 -1.50 -6.07 3.65
CA LEU A 119 -1.74 -6.45 2.26
C LEU A 119 -2.98 -7.33 2.12
N LYS A 120 -3.15 -8.31 3.02
CA LYS A 120 -4.35 -9.14 3.05
C LYS A 120 -5.62 -8.28 3.17
N TRP A 121 -5.64 -7.33 4.10
CA TRP A 121 -6.79 -6.48 4.32
C TRP A 121 -7.01 -5.46 3.19
N ALA A 122 -5.93 -4.90 2.64
CA ALA A 122 -6.00 -4.01 1.49
C ALA A 122 -6.67 -4.70 0.29
N LYS A 123 -6.36 -5.98 0.03
CA LYS A 123 -7.06 -6.79 -0.98
C LYS A 123 -8.57 -6.84 -0.71
N GLU A 124 -8.96 -7.17 0.52
CA GLU A 124 -10.37 -7.27 0.90
C GLU A 124 -11.10 -5.92 0.76
N TRP A 125 -10.51 -4.82 1.25
CA TRP A 125 -11.12 -3.50 1.22
C TRP A 125 -11.23 -2.91 -0.18
N LEU A 126 -10.18 -3.04 -1.01
CA LEU A 126 -10.18 -2.53 -2.38
C LEU A 126 -11.15 -3.30 -3.26
N THR A 127 -11.20 -4.63 -3.12
CA THR A 127 -12.17 -5.46 -3.83
C THR A 127 -13.61 -5.09 -3.42
N ALA A 128 -13.87 -4.92 -2.13
CA ALA A 128 -15.20 -4.55 -1.64
C ALA A 128 -15.62 -3.11 -1.98
N ALA A 129 -14.67 -2.22 -2.30
CA ALA A 129 -14.96 -0.86 -2.73
C ALA A 129 -15.43 -0.79 -4.20
N THR A 130 -15.03 -1.73 -5.04
CA THR A 130 -15.35 -1.75 -6.48
C THR A 130 -16.39 -2.82 -6.87
N ASP A 131 -16.44 -3.95 -6.17
CA ASP A 131 -17.39 -5.02 -6.48
C ASP A 131 -18.68 -4.93 -5.66
N GLN A 132 -19.75 -4.43 -6.29
CA GLN A 132 -21.08 -4.34 -5.70
C GLN A 132 -21.72 -5.72 -5.40
N ARG A 133 -21.22 -6.81 -6.02
CA ARG A 133 -21.70 -8.18 -5.79
C ARG A 133 -21.18 -8.75 -4.48
N ILE A 134 -20.14 -8.14 -3.88
CA ILE A 134 -19.70 -8.45 -2.53
C ILE A 134 -20.73 -7.86 -1.56
N THR A 135 -21.87 -8.55 -1.47
CA THR A 135 -22.97 -8.31 -0.53
C THR A 135 -22.56 -8.51 0.93
N LYS A 136 -21.32 -8.93 1.18
CA LYS A 136 -20.85 -9.29 2.51
C LYS A 136 -20.89 -8.09 3.47
N TYR A 137 -20.68 -6.86 3.00
CA TYR A 137 -20.80 -5.64 3.83
C TYR A 137 -21.08 -4.34 3.03
N PRO A 138 -22.30 -4.15 2.47
CA PRO A 138 -22.65 -2.99 1.65
C PRO A 138 -22.68 -1.64 2.39
N ALA A 139 -22.66 -1.66 3.73
CA ALA A 139 -22.75 -0.45 4.57
C ALA A 139 -21.40 0.05 5.10
N LEU A 140 -20.28 -0.63 4.79
CA LEU A 140 -18.97 -0.26 5.32
C LEU A 140 -18.27 0.79 4.44
N PRO A 141 -17.69 1.85 5.01
CA PRO A 141 -16.99 2.88 4.25
C PRO A 141 -15.58 2.41 3.87
N TRP A 142 -15.48 1.36 3.03
CA TRP A 142 -14.25 0.66 2.69
C TRP A 142 -13.11 1.58 2.24
N ARG A 143 -13.43 2.54 1.37
CA ARG A 143 -12.47 3.55 0.92
C ARG A 143 -11.92 4.42 2.07
N SER A 144 -12.73 4.69 3.08
CA SER A 144 -12.28 5.43 4.28
C SER A 144 -11.31 4.63 5.13
N PHE A 145 -11.43 3.30 5.15
CA PHE A 145 -10.47 2.43 5.85
C PHE A 145 -9.12 2.42 5.15
N THR A 146 -9.10 2.24 3.83
CA THR A 146 -7.85 2.34 3.05
C THR A 146 -7.17 3.68 3.29
N ARG A 147 -7.91 4.78 3.18
CA ARG A 147 -7.40 6.14 3.43
C ARG A 147 -6.84 6.34 4.84
N LYS A 148 -7.51 5.78 5.85
CA LYS A 148 -7.03 5.88 7.24
C LYS A 148 -5.69 5.18 7.41
N ILE A 149 -5.58 3.95 6.93
CA ILE A 149 -4.33 3.17 6.99
C ILE A 149 -3.21 3.85 6.20
N VAL A 150 -3.51 4.30 4.99
CA VAL A 150 -2.55 5.02 4.14
C VAL A 150 -2.09 6.32 4.80
N ALA A 151 -2.99 7.07 5.45
CA ALA A 151 -2.62 8.28 6.19
C ALA A 151 -1.74 7.98 7.42
N GLU A 152 -1.99 6.88 8.12
CA GLU A 152 -1.14 6.42 9.22
C GLU A 152 0.25 5.99 8.72
N ASN A 153 0.31 5.23 7.63
CA ASN A 153 1.55 4.85 6.96
C ASN A 153 2.33 6.09 6.50
N TYR A 154 1.65 7.10 5.94
CA TYR A 154 2.28 8.36 5.52
C TYR A 154 2.89 9.12 6.69
N ARG A 155 2.15 9.28 7.79
CA ARG A 155 2.67 9.94 9.00
C ARG A 155 3.88 9.20 9.57
N PHE A 156 3.82 7.88 9.60
CA PHE A 156 4.94 7.05 10.01
C PHE A 156 6.15 7.25 9.10
N ALA A 157 5.96 7.18 7.78
CA ALA A 157 7.02 7.26 6.78
C ALA A 157 7.73 8.62 6.78
N VAL A 158 6.99 9.72 6.79
CA VAL A 158 7.57 11.08 6.85
C VAL A 158 8.41 11.26 8.11
N ARG A 159 7.87 10.90 9.28
CA ARG A 159 8.60 11.03 10.53
C ARG A 159 9.79 10.08 10.61
N PHE A 160 9.71 8.90 10.01
CA PHE A 160 10.83 7.98 9.92
C PHE A 160 11.97 8.57 9.09
N LEU A 161 11.68 9.17 7.93
CA LEU A 161 12.68 9.84 7.09
C LEU A 161 13.37 10.99 7.82
N GLU A 162 12.60 11.84 8.52
CA GLU A 162 13.17 12.92 9.32
C GLU A 162 14.18 12.41 10.37
N LEU A 163 13.87 11.29 11.02
CA LEU A 163 14.74 10.68 12.02
C LEU A 163 15.93 9.96 11.39
N ALA A 164 15.75 9.32 10.23
CA ALA A 164 16.81 8.61 9.50
C ALA A 164 17.83 9.57 8.89
N ALA A 165 17.41 10.78 8.49
CA ALA A 165 18.29 11.85 8.02
C ALA A 165 19.10 12.51 9.15
N ALA A 166 18.72 12.29 10.42
CA ALA A 166 19.44 12.85 11.56
C ALA A 166 20.78 12.13 11.79
N PRO A 167 21.77 12.78 12.43
CA PRO A 167 23.05 12.15 12.75
C PRO A 167 22.86 10.87 13.58
N ALA A 168 23.66 9.83 13.33
CA ALA A 168 23.57 8.55 14.03
C ALA A 168 24.09 8.60 15.49
N THR A 169 23.36 9.32 16.34
CA THR A 169 23.57 9.40 17.79
C THR A 169 22.71 8.35 18.51
N GLU A 170 23.09 7.98 19.74
CA GLU A 170 22.28 7.07 20.57
C GLU A 170 20.85 7.60 20.79
N GLU A 171 20.71 8.92 20.96
CA GLU A 171 19.42 9.58 21.12
C GLU A 171 18.54 9.45 19.87
N ASN A 172 19.11 9.68 18.67
CA ASN A 172 18.35 9.56 17.42
C ASN A 172 17.98 8.10 17.12
N MET A 173 18.87 7.15 17.42
CA MET A 173 18.55 5.73 17.30
C MET A 173 17.45 5.30 18.27
N ALA A 174 17.47 5.80 19.51
CA ALA A 174 16.39 5.58 20.47
C ALA A 174 15.06 6.16 19.97
N ALA A 175 15.09 7.35 19.35
CA ALA A 175 13.91 7.99 18.76
C ALA A 175 13.34 7.18 17.57
N ILE A 176 14.18 6.65 16.68
CA ILE A 176 13.76 5.74 15.59
C ILE A 176 13.08 4.51 16.17
N ASN A 177 13.73 3.85 17.14
CA ASN A 177 13.21 2.64 17.77
C ASN A 177 11.85 2.90 18.46
N GLN A 178 11.73 4.03 19.16
CA GLN A 178 10.48 4.44 19.80
C GLN A 178 9.37 4.68 18.77
N HIS A 179 9.68 5.40 17.68
CA HIS A 179 8.73 5.69 16.61
C HIS A 179 8.20 4.41 15.94
N ILE A 180 9.07 3.45 15.65
CA ILE A 180 8.68 2.15 15.09
C ILE A 180 7.80 1.36 16.07
N ARG A 181 8.16 1.31 17.35
CA ARG A 181 7.37 0.60 18.38
C ARG A 181 5.96 1.18 18.51
N GLN A 182 5.86 2.51 18.58
CA GLN A 182 4.57 3.21 18.63
C GLN A 182 3.72 2.93 17.39
N PHE A 183 4.33 2.93 16.21
CA PHE A 183 3.64 2.59 14.97
C PHE A 183 3.06 1.16 15.00
N ILE A 184 3.86 0.17 15.43
CA ILE A 184 3.41 -1.23 15.53
C ILE A 184 2.25 -1.36 16.52
N GLU A 185 2.31 -0.67 17.66
CA GLU A 185 1.23 -0.67 18.66
C GLU A 185 -0.08 -0.09 18.10
N VAL A 186 -0.02 1.07 17.44
CA VAL A 186 -1.18 1.71 16.80
C VAL A 186 -1.74 0.81 15.71
N LYS A 187 -0.90 0.25 14.86
CA LYS A 187 -1.31 -0.58 13.72
C LYS A 187 -2.09 -1.82 14.13
N LYS A 188 -1.66 -2.48 15.21
CA LYS A 188 -2.39 -3.60 15.81
C LYS A 188 -3.80 -3.22 16.24
N GLN A 189 -4.02 -2.00 16.73
CA GLN A 189 -5.34 -1.51 17.10
C GLN A 189 -6.21 -1.26 15.86
N VAL A 190 -5.66 -0.60 14.84
CA VAL A 190 -6.45 -0.17 13.68
C VAL A 190 -6.84 -1.36 12.78
N VAL A 191 -5.93 -2.32 12.58
CA VAL A 191 -6.19 -3.50 11.75
C VAL A 191 -7.03 -4.57 12.48
N CYS A 192 -6.85 -4.77 13.79
CA CYS A 192 -7.54 -5.86 14.52
C CYS A 192 -8.91 -5.50 15.13
N ILE A 193 -9.20 -4.22 15.40
CA ILE A 193 -10.43 -3.85 16.13
C ILE A 193 -11.67 -3.94 15.24
N PHE A 194 -11.54 -3.69 13.94
CA PHE A 194 -12.71 -3.52 13.07
C PHE A 194 -13.46 -4.82 12.71
N PRO A 195 -12.79 -5.97 12.47
CA PRO A 195 -13.50 -7.23 12.27
C PRO A 195 -14.14 -7.78 13.57
N LYS A 196 -13.52 -7.51 14.73
CA LYS A 196 -13.96 -8.06 16.03
C LYS A 196 -15.17 -7.33 16.61
N LYS A 197 -15.22 -5.99 16.52
CA LYS A 197 -16.36 -5.20 17.03
C LYS A 197 -17.63 -5.38 16.21
N TRP A 198 -17.54 -5.81 14.94
CA TRP A 198 -18.74 -6.07 14.12
C TRP A 198 -19.47 -7.36 14.51
N LYS A 199 -18.74 -8.41 14.93
CA LYS A 199 -19.38 -9.65 15.43
C LYS A 199 -20.21 -9.43 16.69
N GLN A 200 -19.95 -8.38 17.46
CA GLN A 200 -20.75 -8.03 18.64
C GLN A 200 -22.04 -7.28 18.30
N GLY A 201 -22.16 -6.71 17.09
CA GLY A 201 -23.35 -6.01 16.62
C GLY A 201 -24.31 -6.86 15.77
N GLN A 202 -24.01 -8.14 15.53
CA GLN A 202 -24.87 -9.07 14.77
C GLN A 202 -25.63 -10.08 15.64
N THR A 203 -25.64 -9.88 16.97
CA THR A 203 -26.37 -10.73 17.93
C THR A 203 -27.73 -10.16 18.37
N GLU A 204 -28.17 -9.05 17.82
CA GLU A 204 -29.51 -8.51 18.08
C GLU A 204 -30.15 -8.07 16.76
N HIS A 205 -30.80 -9.01 16.07
CA HIS A 205 -32.02 -8.80 15.26
C HIS A 205 -32.59 -10.14 14.83
#